data_AF-A0A233HQ00-F1
#
_entry.id   AF-A0A233HQ00-F1
#
_cell.length_a   1.000
_cell.length_b   1.000
_cell.length_c   1.000
_cell.angle_alpha   90.00
_cell.angle_beta   90.00
_cell.angle_gamma   90.00
#
_symmetry.space_group_name_H-M   'P 1'
#
loop_
_entity.id
_entity.type
_entity.pdbx_description
1 polymer ?
#
loop_
_entity_poly.entity_id
_entity_poly.type
_entity_poly.pdbx_seq_one_letter_code
_entity_poly.pdbx_strand_id
1 'polypeptide(L)'
;MFSSESELETDLTILKAEKILAIKAEAERRINLLEWRLERAREREALGIVGYETVTDIYQLKEAIRQWSNQREVELMRLESIEQVSEFTF
;
A
#
# COMPACT_ATOMS: atom_id res chain seq x y z
N MET A 1 -33.53 -12.86 -18.02
CA MET A 1 -32.69 -11.72 -18.43
C MET A 1 -31.92 -11.19 -17.20
N PHE A 2 -31.28 -12.09 -16.43
CA PHE A 2 -30.61 -11.77 -15.15
C PHE A 2 -29.07 -11.89 -15.23
N SER A 3 -28.52 -12.24 -16.40
CA SER A 3 -27.09 -12.54 -16.56
C SER A 3 -26.22 -11.28 -16.50
N SER A 4 -26.67 -10.17 -17.09
CA SER A 4 -25.82 -8.98 -17.29
C SER A 4 -25.51 -8.22 -16.00
N GLU A 5 -26.43 -8.17 -15.04
CA GLU A 5 -26.22 -7.43 -13.78
C GLU A 5 -25.28 -8.20 -12.85
N SER A 6 -25.40 -9.53 -12.80
CA SER A 6 -24.49 -10.41 -12.07
C SER A 6 -23.08 -10.45 -12.67
N GLU A 7 -22.98 -10.37 -14.01
CA GLU A 7 -21.69 -10.27 -14.71
C GLU A 7 -20.98 -8.94 -14.39
N LEU A 8 -21.71 -7.81 -14.42
CA LEU A 8 -21.15 -6.49 -14.08
C LEU A 8 -20.67 -6.40 -12.63
N GLU A 9 -21.42 -6.99 -11.67
CA GLU A 9 -21.01 -7.05 -10.27
C GLU A 9 -19.73 -7.89 -10.09
N THR A 10 -19.61 -8.97 -10.85
CA THR A 10 -18.41 -9.82 -10.86
C THR A 10 -17.22 -9.06 -11.43
N ASP A 11 -17.37 -8.38 -12.56
CA ASP A 11 -16.32 -7.60 -13.20
C ASP A 11 -15.82 -6.46 -12.30
N LEU A 12 -16.73 -5.76 -11.63
CA LEU A 12 -16.39 -4.72 -10.65
C LEU A 12 -15.56 -5.29 -9.48
N THR A 13 -15.95 -6.46 -8.98
CA THR A 13 -15.24 -7.15 -7.88
C THR A 13 -13.83 -7.57 -8.29
N ILE A 14 -13.69 -8.14 -9.49
CA ILE A 14 -12.39 -8.53 -10.05
C ILE A 14 -11.50 -7.31 -10.20
N LEU A 15 -11.99 -6.23 -10.81
CA LEU A 15 -11.21 -5.03 -11.04
C LEU A 15 -10.73 -4.37 -9.73
N LYS A 16 -11.59 -4.34 -8.69
CA LYS A 16 -11.18 -3.90 -7.35
C LYS A 16 -10.08 -4.79 -6.77
N ALA A 17 -10.19 -6.11 -6.91
CA ALA A 17 -9.18 -7.03 -6.42
C ALA A 17 -7.81 -6.82 -7.09
N GLU A 18 -7.78 -6.60 -8.41
CA GLU A 18 -6.55 -6.27 -9.15
C GLU A 18 -5.90 -4.96 -8.65
N LYS A 19 -6.70 -3.91 -8.45
CA LYS A 19 -6.22 -2.63 -7.91
C LYS A 19 -5.70 -2.78 -6.48
N ILE A 20 -6.34 -3.58 -5.63
CA ILE A 20 -5.86 -3.89 -4.27
C ILE A 20 -4.49 -4.58 -4.33
N LEU A 21 -4.31 -5.57 -5.22
CA LEU A 21 -3.02 -6.24 -5.38
C LEU A 21 -1.92 -5.26 -5.80
N ALA A 22 -2.24 -4.33 -6.71
CA ALA A 22 -1.29 -3.32 -7.15
C ALA A 22 -0.95 -2.29 -6.05
N ILE A 23 -1.92 -1.88 -5.22
CA ILE A 23 -1.69 -1.04 -4.03
C ILE A 23 -0.74 -1.73 -3.05
N LYS A 24 -0.96 -3.03 -2.80
CA LYS A 24 -0.12 -3.82 -1.88
C LYS A 24 1.29 -4.01 -2.41
N ALA A 25 1.43 -4.32 -3.69
CA ALA A 25 2.73 -4.40 -4.34
C ALA A 25 3.50 -3.07 -4.26
N GLU A 26 2.78 -1.95 -4.37
CA GLU A 26 3.37 -0.63 -4.19
C GLU A 26 3.86 -0.37 -2.77
N ALA A 27 3.03 -0.67 -1.79
CA ALA A 27 3.39 -0.55 -0.38
C ALA A 27 4.61 -1.41 -0.04
N GLU A 28 4.64 -2.66 -0.50
CA GLU A 28 5.77 -3.57 -0.34
C GLU A 28 7.04 -3.01 -0.97
N ARG A 29 6.97 -2.51 -2.21
CA ARG A 29 8.10 -1.87 -2.89
C ARG A 29 8.65 -0.70 -2.08
N ARG A 30 7.80 0.20 -1.61
CA ARG A 30 8.21 1.36 -0.79
C ARG A 30 8.83 0.92 0.54
N ILE A 31 8.28 -0.10 1.17
CA ILE A 31 8.82 -0.70 2.40
C ILE A 31 10.21 -1.30 2.15
N ASN A 32 10.39 -2.03 1.05
CA ASN A 32 11.67 -2.67 0.71
C ASN A 32 12.78 -1.65 0.45
N LEU A 33 12.45 -0.48 -0.11
CA LEU A 33 13.40 0.63 -0.27
C LEU A 33 13.91 1.19 1.08
N LEU A 34 13.24 0.89 2.20
CA LEU A 34 13.68 1.30 3.53
C LEU A 34 14.64 0.31 4.19
N GLU A 35 14.84 -0.89 3.64
CA GLU A 35 15.66 -1.93 4.30
C GLU A 35 17.13 -1.51 4.47
N TRP A 36 17.73 -0.91 3.44
CA TRP A 36 19.10 -0.37 3.55
C TRP A 36 19.23 0.71 4.62
N ARG A 37 18.22 1.57 4.75
CA ARG A 37 18.18 2.60 5.80
C ARG A 37 18.09 1.94 7.17
N LEU A 38 17.27 0.89 7.29
CA LEU A 38 17.06 0.16 8.54
C LEU A 38 18.34 -0.54 9.00
N GLU A 39 19.05 -1.19 8.09
CA GLU A 39 20.36 -1.80 8.34
C GLU A 39 21.35 -0.76 8.88
N ARG A 40 21.50 0.37 8.17
CA ARG A 40 22.38 1.46 8.61
C ARG A 40 22.00 2.07 9.95
N ALA A 41 20.70 2.19 10.24
CA ALA A 41 20.25 2.71 11.54
C ALA A 41 20.65 1.75 12.68
N ARG A 42 20.47 0.43 12.47
CA ARG A 42 20.89 -0.61 13.44
C ARG A 42 22.40 -0.59 13.66
N GLU A 43 23.19 -0.49 12.61
CA GLU A 43 24.65 -0.40 12.70
C GLU A 43 25.09 0.82 13.53
N ARG A 44 24.48 1.98 13.28
CA ARG A 44 24.79 3.23 13.99
C ARG A 44 24.41 3.15 15.47
N GLU A 45 23.23 2.62 15.78
CA GLU A 45 22.80 2.41 17.16
C GLU A 45 23.77 1.48 17.91
N ALA A 46 24.20 0.38 17.28
CA ALA A 46 25.18 -0.54 17.86
C ALA A 46 26.55 0.12 18.10
N LEU A 47 26.93 1.12 17.28
CA LEU A 47 28.16 1.89 17.42
C LEU A 47 28.01 3.13 18.34
N GLY A 48 26.81 3.38 18.88
CA GLY A 48 26.54 4.58 19.69
C GLY A 48 26.61 5.89 18.91
N ILE A 49 26.46 5.84 17.58
CA ILE A 49 26.50 7.02 16.70
C ILE A 49 25.13 7.71 16.75
N VAL A 50 25.11 8.94 17.28
CA VAL A 50 23.90 9.76 17.42
C VAL A 50 23.78 10.83 16.33
N GLY A 51 22.60 11.46 16.23
CA GLY A 51 22.34 12.57 15.29
C GLY A 51 21.89 12.14 13.88
N TYR A 52 21.52 10.87 13.70
CA TYR A 52 20.99 10.33 12.46
C TYR A 52 19.61 9.70 12.70
N GLU A 53 18.92 9.37 11.62
CA GLU A 53 17.70 8.58 11.64
C GLU A 53 17.90 7.27 12.44
N THR A 54 16.98 7.03 13.38
CA THR A 54 16.95 5.87 14.27
C THR A 54 16.17 4.71 13.67
N VAL A 55 16.29 3.51 14.25
CA VAL A 55 15.46 2.37 13.89
C VAL A 55 13.98 2.68 14.09
N THR A 56 13.65 3.43 15.15
CA THR A 56 12.28 3.86 15.44
C THR A 56 11.72 4.75 14.33
N ASP A 57 12.48 5.73 13.85
CA ASP A 57 12.04 6.62 12.76
C ASP A 57 11.71 5.83 11.50
N ILE A 58 12.54 4.84 11.15
CA ILE A 58 12.32 4.00 9.97
C ILE A 58 11.09 3.11 10.14
N TYR A 59 10.85 2.59 11.34
CA TYR A 59 9.62 1.84 11.62
C TYR A 59 8.37 2.71 11.56
N GLN A 60 8.44 3.98 11.97
CA GLN A 60 7.34 4.93 11.77
C GLN A 60 7.08 5.16 10.27
N LEU A 61 8.12 5.26 9.44
CA LEU A 61 7.96 5.36 7.98
C LEU A 61 7.34 4.10 7.37
N LYS A 62 7.77 2.91 7.79
CA LYS A 62 7.13 1.65 7.35
C LYS A 62 5.66 1.62 7.72
N GLU A 63 5.31 2.08 8.93
CA GLU A 63 3.93 2.12 9.37
C GLU A 63 3.08 3.14 8.61
N ALA A 64 3.63 4.32 8.32
CA ALA A 64 2.97 5.30 7.46
C ALA A 64 2.65 4.72 6.06
N ILE A 65 3.54 3.91 5.49
CA ILE A 65 3.29 3.22 4.20
C ILE A 65 2.16 2.18 4.34
N ARG A 66 2.12 1.41 5.43
CA ARG A 66 1.01 0.47 5.68
C ARG A 66 -0.32 1.18 5.83
N GLN A 67 -0.35 2.29 6.56
CA GLN A 67 -1.55 3.11 6.71
C GLN A 67 -2.00 3.70 5.39
N TRP A 68 -1.07 4.18 4.56
CA TRP A 68 -1.36 4.63 3.20
C TRP A 68 -1.98 3.51 2.33
N SER A 69 -1.43 2.28 2.37
CA SER A 69 -2.00 1.13 1.67
C SER A 69 -3.44 0.86 2.12
N ASN A 70 -3.65 0.74 3.43
CA ASN A 70 -4.96 0.48 4.02
C ASN A 70 -5.97 1.56 3.64
N GLN A 71 -5.56 2.83 3.68
CA GLN A 71 -6.43 3.95 3.30
C GLN A 71 -6.83 3.87 1.82
N ARG A 72 -5.90 3.56 0.92
CA ARG A 72 -6.19 3.43 -0.52
C ARG A 72 -7.12 2.26 -0.82
N GLU A 73 -6.96 1.14 -0.12
CA GLU A 73 -7.89 0.01 -0.20
C GLU A 73 -9.31 0.43 0.23
N VAL A 74 -9.44 1.17 1.33
CA VAL A 74 -10.75 1.69 1.79
C VAL A 74 -11.36 2.67 0.79
N GLU A 75 -10.57 3.60 0.24
CA GLU A 75 -11.02 4.56 -0.78
C GLU A 75 -11.53 3.83 -2.04
N LEU A 76 -10.79 2.84 -2.52
CA LEU A 76 -11.15 2.01 -3.67
C LEU A 76 -12.44 1.21 -3.44
N MET A 77 -12.61 0.64 -2.24
CA MET A 77 -13.79 -0.17 -1.92
C MET A 77 -15.09 0.63 -1.92
N ARG A 78 -15.02 1.95 -1.66
CA ARG A 78 -16.16 2.87 -1.69
C ARG A 78 -16.65 3.24 -3.10
N LEU A 79 -15.88 2.94 -4.14
CA LEU A 79 -16.28 3.23 -5.52
C LEU A 79 -17.35 2.25 -5.97
N GLU A 80 -18.37 2.71 -6.69
CA GLU A 80 -19.58 1.91 -6.97
C GLU A 80 -19.67 1.49 -8.44
N SER A 81 -18.76 1.94 -9.30
CA SER A 81 -18.80 1.66 -10.73
C SER A 81 -17.45 1.27 -11.30
N ILE A 82 -17.48 0.51 -12.41
CA ILE A 82 -16.29 0.07 -13.14
C ILE A 82 -15.47 1.27 -13.62
N GLU A 83 -16.14 2.32 -14.12
CA GLU A 83 -15.49 3.55 -14.58
C GLU A 83 -14.66 4.20 -13.47
N GLN A 84 -15.27 4.45 -12.30
CA GLN A 84 -14.56 5.02 -11.15
C GLN A 84 -13.36 4.17 -10.71
N VAL A 85 -13.53 2.84 -10.65
CA VAL A 85 -12.45 1.93 -10.24
C VAL A 85 -11.33 1.91 -11.27
N SER A 86 -11.66 1.97 -12.57
CA SER A 86 -10.67 1.99 -13.65
C SER A 86 -9.79 3.25 -13.58
N GLU A 87 -10.40 4.40 -13.31
CA GLU A 87 -9.75 5.71 -13.19
C GLU A 87 -9.02 5.91 -11.85
N PHE A 88 -9.25 5.04 -10.86
CA PHE A 88 -8.61 5.15 -9.55
C PHE A 88 -7.08 4.96 -9.66
N THR A 89 -6.33 5.96 -9.18
CA THR A 89 -4.85 6.00 -9.15
C THR A 89 -4.33 6.12 -7.73
N PHE A 90 -3.12 5.59 -7.47
CA PHE A 90 -2.48 5.60 -6.14
C PHE A 90 -0.96 5.79 -6.23
#